data_AF-A0A962Y2G3-F1
#
_entry.id   AF-A0A962Y2G3-F1
#
_cell.length_a   1.000
_cell.length_b   1.000
_cell.length_c   1.000
_cell.angle_alpha   90.00
_cell.angle_beta   90.00
_cell.angle_gamma   90.00
#
_symmetry.space_group_name_H-M   'P 1'
#
loop_
_entity.id
_entity.type
_entity.pdbx_description
1 polymer ?
#
loop_
_entity_poly.entity_id
_entity_poly.type
_entity_poly.pdbx_seq_one_letter_code
_entity_poly.pdbx_strand_id
1 'polypeptide(L)'
;FTYIDNGAQVQDRIDRLFRQLSTPVLTDLQLRWRRGDGDAVVSQTPSRMADLYAGEPLIVALAADSAPTQVEITGRFGAMDWQQSVALSGGSAAGGIHALWARRTIDDCLGRLAGAEDGEPVRQAVLKLALEHRLVSRYTSLVAVERTPRRPTDAELKSGAMPVRLPAGWSAGAVFGRLPGTATPAPLFLVLGLAGLALAGVLRRRWR
;
A
#
# COMPACT_ATOMS: atom_id res chain seq x y z
N PHE A 1 -2.02 -20.34 5.87
CA PHE A 1 -3.08 -19.86 6.78
C PHE A 1 -4.40 -20.55 6.39
N THR A 2 -5.18 -21.02 7.35
CA THR A 2 -6.49 -21.64 7.06
C THR A 2 -7.58 -20.63 7.38
N TYR A 3 -8.16 -20.02 6.34
CA TYR A 3 -9.25 -19.06 6.50
C TYR A 3 -10.57 -19.80 6.78
N ILE A 4 -11.33 -19.35 7.76
CA ILE A 4 -12.65 -19.90 8.11
C ILE A 4 -13.62 -18.73 8.18
N ASP A 5 -14.56 -18.68 7.24
CA ASP A 5 -15.54 -17.59 7.11
C ASP A 5 -16.85 -17.87 7.86
N ASN A 6 -17.18 -19.16 8.07
CA ASN A 6 -18.41 -19.62 8.69
C ASN A 6 -18.13 -20.77 9.66
N GLY A 7 -18.77 -20.73 10.84
CA GLY A 7 -18.69 -21.76 11.88
C GLY A 7 -18.98 -23.19 11.38
N ALA A 8 -19.86 -23.34 10.39
CA ALA A 8 -20.17 -24.65 9.80
C ALA A 8 -18.98 -25.31 9.07
N GLN A 9 -17.98 -24.52 8.64
CA GLN A 9 -16.79 -25.01 7.94
C GLN A 9 -15.64 -25.37 8.89
N VAL A 10 -15.79 -25.09 10.19
CA VAL A 10 -14.71 -25.24 11.17
C VAL A 10 -14.21 -26.68 11.22
N GLN A 11 -15.12 -27.64 11.39
CA GLN A 11 -14.77 -29.05 11.57
C GLN A 11 -13.99 -29.60 10.37
N ASP A 12 -14.53 -29.46 9.14
CA ASP A 12 -13.86 -29.96 7.93
C ASP A 12 -12.48 -29.33 7.69
N ARG A 13 -12.37 -28.01 7.90
CA ARG A 13 -11.10 -27.29 7.69
C ARG A 13 -10.06 -27.64 8.75
N ILE A 14 -10.48 -27.81 10.00
CA ILE A 14 -9.62 -28.26 11.10
C ILE A 14 -9.17 -29.71 10.87
N ASP A 15 -10.07 -30.61 10.48
CA ASP A 15 -9.75 -32.02 10.22
C ASP A 15 -8.80 -32.19 9.04
N ARG A 16 -8.92 -31.35 8.00
CA ARG A 16 -7.96 -31.31 6.90
C ARG A 16 -6.60 -30.80 7.38
N LEU A 17 -6.58 -29.70 8.12
CA LEU A 17 -5.34 -29.14 8.66
C LEU A 17 -4.61 -30.13 9.57
N PHE A 18 -5.31 -30.81 10.48
CA PHE A 18 -4.71 -31.81 11.36
C PHE A 18 -4.15 -33.00 10.59
N ARG A 19 -4.87 -33.49 9.57
CA ARG A 19 -4.33 -34.55 8.69
C ARG A 19 -3.08 -34.11 7.94
N GLN A 20 -3.00 -32.84 7.55
CA GLN A 20 -1.78 -32.30 6.92
C GLN A 20 -0.63 -32.22 7.93
N LEU A 21 -0.89 -31.69 9.13
CA LEU A 21 0.13 -31.50 10.17
C LEU A 21 0.60 -32.81 10.81
N SER A 22 -0.21 -33.87 10.78
CA SER A 22 0.13 -35.16 11.41
C SER A 22 1.07 -36.04 10.57
N THR A 23 1.42 -35.61 9.35
CA THR A 23 2.29 -36.37 8.44
C THR A 23 3.48 -35.53 7.94
N PRO A 24 4.41 -35.11 8.82
CA PRO A 24 5.69 -34.58 8.36
C PRO A 24 6.49 -35.68 7.66
N VAL A 25 6.91 -35.42 6.43
CA VAL A 25 7.70 -36.35 5.60
C VAL A 25 9.19 -36.10 5.83
N LEU A 26 9.62 -34.84 5.86
CA LEU A 26 10.99 -34.45 6.18
C LEU A 26 10.99 -33.28 7.16
N THR A 27 11.86 -33.34 8.16
CA THR A 27 12.05 -32.28 9.17
C THR A 27 13.48 -31.78 9.21
N ASP A 28 13.72 -30.63 9.85
CA ASP A 28 15.05 -30.00 9.98
C ASP A 28 15.78 -29.81 8.64
N LEU A 29 15.03 -29.39 7.62
CA LEU A 29 15.57 -29.23 6.29
C LEU A 29 16.63 -28.12 6.24
N GLN A 30 17.77 -28.42 5.62
CA GLN A 30 18.80 -27.45 5.31
C GLN A 30 19.20 -27.55 3.84
N LEU A 31 19.51 -26.40 3.25
CA LEU A 31 19.92 -26.28 1.85
C LEU A 31 21.30 -25.69 1.78
N ARG A 32 22.20 -26.35 1.05
CA ARG A 32 23.51 -25.81 0.68
C ARG A 32 23.58 -25.68 -0.83
N TRP A 33 23.75 -24.45 -1.31
CA TRP A 33 23.86 -24.15 -2.73
C TRP A 33 25.31 -24.21 -3.17
N ARG A 34 25.57 -24.89 -4.28
CA ARG A 34 26.91 -25.16 -4.80
C ARG A 34 27.05 -24.62 -6.22
N ARG A 35 28.24 -24.14 -6.55
CA ARG A 35 28.61 -23.72 -7.91
C ARG A 35 30.01 -24.25 -8.22
N GLY A 36 30.10 -25.19 -9.15
CA GLY A 36 31.33 -25.95 -9.37
C GLY A 36 31.78 -26.61 -8.05
N ASP A 37 33.04 -26.42 -7.68
CA ASP A 37 33.62 -27.00 -6.45
C ASP A 37 33.43 -26.14 -5.20
N GLY A 38 32.77 -24.97 -5.31
CA GLY A 38 32.58 -24.00 -4.23
C GLY A 38 31.14 -23.84 -3.74
N ASP A 39 30.97 -23.25 -2.56
CA ASP A 39 29.66 -22.82 -2.04
C ASP A 39 29.21 -21.56 -2.81
N ALA A 40 27.93 -21.51 -3.17
CA ALA A 40 27.32 -20.38 -3.86
C ALA A 40 26.73 -19.40 -2.84
N VAL A 41 27.08 -18.12 -2.96
CA VAL A 41 26.46 -17.05 -2.17
C VAL A 41 25.10 -16.73 -2.81
N VAL A 42 24.03 -17.03 -2.09
CA VAL A 42 22.65 -16.78 -2.54
C VAL A 42 21.84 -16.11 -1.45
N SER A 43 20.88 -15.28 -1.85
CA SER A 43 19.81 -14.81 -0.99
C SER A 43 18.57 -15.66 -1.22
N GLN A 44 18.32 -16.60 -0.31
CA GLN A 44 17.16 -17.51 -0.41
C GLN A 44 15.98 -17.03 0.43
N THR A 45 14.79 -17.48 0.05
CA THR A 45 13.56 -17.36 0.83
C THR A 45 12.74 -18.65 0.69
N PRO A 46 12.20 -19.20 1.79
CA PRO A 46 12.23 -18.65 3.16
C PRO A 46 13.62 -18.70 3.81
N SER A 47 13.88 -17.75 4.71
CA SER A 47 15.14 -17.69 5.47
C SER A 47 15.25 -18.83 6.48
N ARG A 48 14.12 -19.22 7.10
CA ARG A 48 14.01 -20.42 7.92
C ARG A 48 13.24 -21.49 7.15
N MET A 49 13.86 -22.65 6.99
CA MET A 49 13.23 -23.78 6.30
C MET A 49 12.12 -24.35 7.17
N ALA A 50 10.96 -24.59 6.55
CA ALA A 50 9.86 -25.31 7.16
C ALA A 50 9.97 -26.82 6.89
N ASP A 51 9.31 -27.61 7.71
CA ASP A 51 9.17 -29.05 7.49
C ASP A 51 8.35 -29.33 6.23
N LEU A 52 8.68 -30.42 5.53
CA LEU A 52 7.95 -30.87 4.34
C LEU A 52 6.84 -31.81 4.75
N TYR A 53 5.60 -31.44 4.41
CA TYR A 53 4.40 -32.25 4.67
C TYR A 53 3.92 -32.95 3.41
N ALA A 54 3.24 -34.08 3.59
CA ALA A 54 2.66 -34.83 2.48
C ALA A 54 1.62 -33.99 1.73
N GLY A 55 1.76 -33.92 0.40
CA GLY A 55 0.82 -33.23 -0.49
C GLY A 55 1.05 -31.73 -0.67
N GLU A 56 2.04 -31.13 0.00
CA GLU A 56 2.40 -29.73 -0.19
C GLU A 56 3.86 -29.58 -0.65
N PRO A 57 4.13 -28.89 -1.77
CA PRO A 57 5.51 -28.67 -2.21
C PRO A 57 6.17 -27.57 -1.37
N LEU A 58 7.44 -27.79 -1.03
CA LEU A 58 8.29 -26.74 -0.49
C LEU A 58 8.89 -25.93 -1.63
N ILE A 59 8.56 -24.63 -1.67
CA ILE A 59 9.03 -23.72 -2.71
C ILE A 59 10.08 -22.79 -2.11
N VAL A 60 11.30 -22.84 -2.67
CA VAL A 60 12.39 -21.92 -2.32
C VAL A 60 12.70 -21.05 -3.52
N ALA A 61 12.67 -19.73 -3.30
CA ALA A 61 13.11 -18.75 -4.29
C ALA A 61 14.48 -18.22 -3.88
N LEU A 62 15.37 -18.02 -4.85
CA LEU A 62 16.70 -17.48 -4.58
C LEU A 62 17.09 -16.40 -5.59
N ALA A 63 17.89 -15.44 -5.14
CA ALA A 63 18.62 -14.50 -5.97
C ALA A 63 20.12 -14.70 -5.73
N ALA A 64 20.91 -14.65 -6.80
CA ALA A 64 22.35 -14.82 -6.74
C ALA A 64 22.99 -14.04 -7.90
N ASP A 65 24.20 -13.52 -7.69
CA ASP A 65 24.99 -12.88 -8.75
C ASP A 65 25.36 -13.88 -9.85
N SER A 66 25.38 -15.16 -9.51
CA SER A 66 25.58 -16.24 -10.46
C SER A 66 24.78 -17.47 -10.07
N ALA A 67 24.17 -18.10 -11.06
CA ALA A 67 23.32 -19.26 -10.83
C ALA A 67 24.09 -20.43 -10.18
N PRO A 68 23.57 -21.01 -9.09
CA PRO A 68 24.10 -22.26 -8.55
C PRO A 68 23.88 -23.41 -9.54
N THR A 69 24.77 -24.39 -9.51
CA THR A 69 24.72 -25.57 -10.39
C THR A 69 24.20 -26.81 -9.68
N GLN A 70 24.16 -26.80 -8.36
CA GLN A 70 23.74 -27.92 -7.55
C GLN A 70 23.20 -27.44 -6.20
N VAL A 71 22.27 -28.20 -5.64
CA VAL A 71 21.81 -28.04 -4.25
C VAL A 71 22.00 -29.35 -3.50
N GLU A 72 22.57 -29.26 -2.31
CA GLU A 72 22.62 -30.33 -1.32
C GLU A 72 21.53 -30.06 -0.30
N ILE A 73 20.64 -31.03 -0.13
CA ILE A 73 19.50 -30.97 0.77
C ILE A 73 19.77 -31.99 1.87
N THR A 74 19.74 -31.54 3.12
CA THR A 74 19.82 -32.41 4.30
C THR A 74 18.57 -32.24 5.15
N GLY A 75 18.24 -33.25 5.95
CA GLY A 75 17.13 -33.22 6.89
C GLY A 75 16.96 -34.57 7.57
N ARG A 76 15.81 -34.79 8.21
CA ARG A 76 15.46 -36.05 8.88
C ARG A 76 14.19 -36.65 8.31
N PHE A 77 14.26 -37.91 7.89
CA PHE A 77 13.11 -38.73 7.53
C PHE A 77 12.76 -39.63 8.72
N GLY A 78 11.79 -39.21 9.53
CA GLY A 78 11.53 -39.82 10.83
C GLY A 78 12.75 -39.68 11.75
N ALA A 79 13.36 -40.81 12.14
CA ALA A 79 14.55 -40.85 13.00
C ALA A 79 15.87 -40.97 12.22
N MET A 80 15.82 -41.08 10.89
CA MET A 80 16.99 -41.27 10.04
C MET A 80 17.45 -39.94 9.44
N ASP A 81 18.77 -39.73 9.43
CA ASP A 81 19.35 -38.65 8.65
C ASP A 81 19.13 -38.92 7.16
N TRP A 82 18.69 -37.88 6.45
CA TRP A 82 18.40 -37.92 5.03
C TRP A 82 19.22 -36.84 4.33
N GLN A 83 19.82 -37.21 3.20
CA GLN A 83 20.56 -36.29 2.36
C GLN A 83 20.32 -36.63 0.89
N GLN A 84 20.15 -35.58 0.08
CA GLN A 84 20.08 -35.71 -1.36
C GLN A 84 20.78 -34.54 -2.04
N SER A 85 21.52 -34.85 -3.10
CA SER A 85 22.11 -33.84 -3.98
C SER A 85 21.35 -33.81 -5.30
N VAL A 86 20.97 -32.61 -5.72
CA VAL A 86 20.24 -32.38 -6.98
C VAL A 86 21.04 -31.41 -7.85
N ALA A 87 21.42 -31.87 -9.04
CA ALA A 87 22.01 -31.00 -10.06
C ALA A 87 20.93 -30.05 -10.60
N LEU A 88 21.23 -28.76 -10.58
CA LEU A 88 20.37 -27.72 -11.12
C LEU A 88 20.70 -27.55 -12.59
N SER A 89 20.08 -28.38 -13.42
CA SER A 89 20.16 -28.28 -14.87
C SER A 89 18.79 -28.00 -15.46
N GLY A 90 18.76 -27.14 -16.47
CA GLY A 90 17.52 -26.70 -17.13
C GLY A 90 16.95 -25.40 -16.56
N GLY A 91 15.75 -25.06 -17.05
CA GLY A 91 15.10 -23.77 -16.82
C GLY A 91 15.19 -22.86 -18.04
N SER A 92 14.16 -22.03 -18.22
CA SER A 92 14.12 -20.99 -19.25
C SER A 92 14.18 -19.62 -18.58
N ALA A 93 14.89 -18.69 -19.19
CA ALA A 93 14.78 -17.28 -18.79
C ALA A 93 13.32 -16.84 -18.94
N ALA A 94 12.67 -16.55 -17.81
CA ALA A 94 11.31 -16.01 -17.80
C ALA A 94 11.31 -14.63 -17.13
N GLY A 95 10.64 -13.68 -17.77
CA GLY A 95 10.40 -12.37 -17.17
C GLY A 95 9.60 -12.51 -15.87
N GLY A 96 9.93 -11.70 -14.86
CA GLY A 96 9.17 -11.63 -13.62
C GLY A 96 9.57 -12.60 -12.50
N ILE A 97 10.50 -13.54 -12.72
CA ILE A 97 11.02 -14.39 -11.63
C ILE A 97 11.64 -13.53 -10.51
N HIS A 98 12.33 -12.45 -10.87
CA HIS A 98 12.86 -11.50 -9.88
C HIS A 98 11.77 -10.91 -8.99
N ALA A 99 10.58 -10.62 -9.55
CA ALA A 99 9.45 -10.08 -8.80
C ALA A 99 8.84 -11.13 -7.88
N LEU A 100 8.80 -12.41 -8.31
CA LEU A 100 8.37 -13.52 -7.47
C LEU A 100 9.28 -13.71 -6.27
N TRP A 101 10.60 -13.74 -6.49
CA TRP A 101 11.59 -13.81 -5.42
C TRP A 101 11.43 -12.62 -4.46
N ALA A 102 11.43 -11.39 -5.00
CA ALA A 102 11.34 -10.19 -4.19
C ALA A 102 10.04 -10.10 -3.36
N ARG A 103 8.88 -10.49 -3.93
CA ARG A 103 7.62 -10.57 -3.17
C ARG A 103 7.71 -11.56 -2.01
N ARG A 104 8.24 -12.76 -2.26
CA ARG A 104 8.40 -13.76 -1.20
C ARG A 104 9.35 -13.28 -0.11
N THR A 105 10.46 -12.64 -0.48
CA THR A 105 11.42 -12.11 0.49
C THR A 105 10.78 -10.98 1.32
N ILE A 106 9.94 -10.14 0.71
CA ILE A 106 9.14 -9.14 1.45
C ILE A 106 8.20 -9.84 2.44
N ASP A 107 7.50 -10.89 2.02
CA ASP A 107 6.58 -11.64 2.89
C ASP A 107 7.32 -12.28 4.07
N ASP A 108 8.50 -12.88 3.83
CA ASP A 108 9.35 -13.46 4.88
C ASP A 108 9.83 -12.39 5.88
N CYS A 109 10.27 -11.23 5.36
CA CYS A 109 10.62 -10.08 6.20
C CYS A 109 9.44 -9.58 7.05
N LEU A 110 8.26 -9.44 6.45
CA LEU A 110 7.06 -9.00 7.17
C LEU A 110 6.61 -10.03 8.21
N GLY A 111 6.79 -11.33 7.95
CA GLY A 111 6.53 -12.40 8.92
C GLY A 111 7.31 -12.25 10.22
N ARG A 112 8.53 -11.70 10.16
CA ARG A 112 9.37 -11.46 11.34
C ARG A 112 8.81 -10.38 12.29
N LEU A 113 7.98 -9.47 11.79
CA LEU A 113 7.30 -8.46 12.63
C LEU A 113 6.37 -9.10 13.67
N ALA A 114 5.84 -10.30 13.39
CA ALA A 114 5.02 -11.03 14.36
C ALA A 114 5.84 -11.56 15.55
N GLY A 115 7.16 -11.69 15.40
CA GLY A 115 8.09 -12.26 16.39
C GLY A 115 8.75 -11.24 17.33
N ALA A 116 8.20 -10.02 17.46
CA ALA A 116 8.74 -8.94 18.29
C ALA A 116 10.08 -8.32 17.83
N GLU A 117 10.40 -8.41 16.54
CA GLU A 117 11.53 -7.67 15.99
C GLU A 117 11.25 -6.17 15.84
N ASP A 118 12.31 -5.36 15.95
CA ASP A 118 12.26 -3.93 15.69
C ASP A 118 11.73 -3.67 14.26
N GLY A 119 10.66 -2.90 14.17
CA GLY A 119 9.96 -2.68 12.90
C GLY A 119 10.73 -1.85 11.88
N GLU A 120 11.68 -1.03 12.31
CA GLU A 120 12.42 -0.12 11.43
C GLU A 120 13.42 -0.84 10.50
N PRO A 121 14.28 -1.77 11.00
CA PRO A 121 15.10 -2.61 10.12
C PRO A 121 14.29 -3.37 9.07
N VAL A 122 13.15 -3.95 9.47
CA VAL A 122 12.26 -4.67 8.54
C VAL A 122 11.67 -3.72 7.50
N ARG A 123 11.21 -2.54 7.94
CA ARG A 123 10.68 -1.51 7.05
C ARG A 123 11.70 -1.09 6.01
N GLN A 124 12.95 -0.85 6.41
CA GLN A 124 14.03 -0.46 5.49
C GLN A 124 14.35 -1.56 4.47
N ALA A 125 14.40 -2.82 4.92
CA ALA A 125 14.61 -3.96 4.04
C ALA A 125 13.50 -4.11 3.00
N VAL A 126 12.23 -4.02 3.44
CA VAL A 126 11.07 -4.09 2.54
C VAL A 126 11.04 -2.91 1.57
N LEU A 127 11.31 -1.68 2.02
CA LEU A 127 11.35 -0.50 1.15
C LEU A 127 12.43 -0.62 0.07
N LYS A 128 13.65 -1.01 0.46
CA LYS A 128 14.76 -1.21 -0.49
C LYS A 128 14.35 -2.17 -1.59
N LEU A 129 13.88 -3.36 -1.19
CA LEU A 129 13.55 -4.43 -2.12
C LEU A 129 12.33 -4.10 -3.00
N ALA A 130 11.31 -3.46 -2.42
CA ALA A 130 10.13 -3.03 -3.16
C ALA A 130 10.45 -1.96 -4.21
N LEU A 131 11.30 -0.98 -3.87
CA LEU A 131 11.72 0.05 -4.83
C LEU A 131 12.61 -0.52 -5.93
N GLU A 132 13.57 -1.38 -5.59
CA GLU A 132 14.49 -2.04 -6.52
C GLU A 132 13.74 -2.85 -7.59
N HIS A 133 12.73 -3.63 -7.17
CA HIS A 133 11.94 -4.46 -8.08
C HIS A 133 10.62 -3.84 -8.52
N ARG A 134 10.37 -2.56 -8.23
CA ARG A 134 9.14 -1.82 -8.59
C ARG A 134 7.86 -2.52 -8.13
N LEU A 135 7.86 -2.99 -6.88
CA LEU A 135 6.75 -3.69 -6.25
C LEU A 135 5.92 -2.75 -5.36
N VAL A 136 4.61 -2.99 -5.34
CA VAL A 136 3.71 -2.46 -4.33
C VAL A 136 3.80 -3.36 -3.10
N SER A 137 4.02 -2.75 -1.94
CA SER A 137 4.18 -3.42 -0.64
C SER A 137 3.40 -2.64 0.42
N ARG A 138 3.43 -3.09 1.68
CA ARG A 138 2.88 -2.34 2.82
C ARG A 138 3.42 -0.90 2.92
N TYR A 139 4.62 -0.64 2.40
CA TYR A 139 5.31 0.66 2.52
C TYR A 139 5.49 1.40 1.20
N THR A 140 4.98 0.89 0.07
CA THR A 140 5.13 1.51 -1.25
C THR A 140 3.77 1.60 -1.96
N SER A 141 3.60 2.62 -2.81
CA SER A 141 2.37 2.81 -3.59
C SER A 141 2.73 3.37 -4.97
N LEU A 142 1.93 3.01 -5.98
CA LEU A 142 2.07 3.59 -7.32
C LEU A 142 1.22 4.86 -7.40
N VAL A 143 1.87 6.00 -7.65
CA VAL A 143 1.21 7.29 -7.84
C VAL A 143 1.37 7.71 -9.29
N ALA A 144 0.25 7.92 -9.98
CA ALA A 144 0.26 8.48 -11.33
C ALA A 144 0.40 10.01 -11.25
N VAL A 145 1.47 10.55 -11.82
CA VAL A 145 1.71 11.99 -11.93
C VAL A 145 1.50 12.41 -13.38
N GLU A 146 0.64 13.40 -13.61
CA GLU A 146 0.38 13.97 -14.94
C GLU A 146 1.63 14.73 -15.43
N ARG A 147 2.17 14.34 -16.59
CA ARG A 147 3.39 14.93 -17.16
C ARG A 147 3.16 16.22 -17.92
N THR A 148 1.94 16.46 -18.39
CA THR A 148 1.59 17.65 -19.18
C THR A 148 0.64 18.52 -18.36
N PRO A 149 1.17 19.39 -17.48
CA PRO A 149 0.32 20.28 -16.73
C PRO A 149 -0.42 21.21 -17.70
N ARG A 150 -1.75 21.17 -17.70
CA ARG A 150 -2.59 22.02 -18.57
C ARG A 150 -2.41 23.51 -18.32
N ARG A 151 -1.85 23.88 -17.16
CA ARG A 151 -1.57 25.25 -16.76
C ARG A 151 -0.06 25.44 -16.60
N PRO A 152 0.57 26.37 -17.35
CA PRO A 152 1.91 26.85 -17.06
C PRO A 152 2.04 27.34 -15.61
N THR A 153 3.19 27.09 -14.96
CA THR A 153 3.39 27.42 -13.53
C THR A 153 3.38 28.92 -13.26
N ASP A 154 3.76 29.70 -14.27
CA ASP A 154 3.86 31.17 -14.29
C ASP A 154 2.55 31.89 -14.63
N ALA A 155 1.51 31.17 -15.07
CA ALA A 155 0.22 31.77 -15.33
C ALA A 155 -0.47 32.20 -14.02
N GLU A 156 -1.02 33.41 -13.98
CA GLU A 156 -1.79 33.90 -12.83
C GLU A 156 -3.03 33.04 -12.57
N LEU A 157 -3.36 32.83 -11.29
CA LEU A 157 -4.58 32.13 -10.88
C LEU A 157 -5.78 33.06 -11.05
N LYS A 158 -6.64 32.77 -12.03
CA LYS A 158 -7.94 33.43 -12.17
C LYS A 158 -8.92 32.83 -11.17
N SER A 159 -9.17 33.53 -10.07
CA SER A 159 -10.29 33.20 -9.17
C SER A 159 -11.58 33.75 -9.78
N GLY A 160 -12.56 32.87 -9.98
CA GLY A 160 -13.89 33.24 -10.44
C GLY A 160 -14.94 32.47 -9.67
N ALA A 161 -16.09 33.08 -9.42
CA ALA A 161 -17.23 32.38 -8.83
C ALA A 161 -17.69 31.31 -9.82
N MET A 162 -17.48 30.04 -9.46
CA MET A 162 -18.01 28.92 -10.24
C MET A 162 -19.51 28.81 -9.99
N PRO A 163 -20.35 28.73 -11.05
CA PRO A 163 -21.77 28.57 -10.88
C PRO A 163 -22.05 27.24 -10.17
N VAL A 164 -22.68 27.31 -8.99
CA VAL A 164 -23.08 26.14 -8.23
C VAL A 164 -24.28 25.50 -8.92
N ARG A 165 -24.14 24.24 -9.35
CA ARG A 165 -25.29 23.45 -9.79
C ARG A 165 -26.08 23.03 -8.55
N LEU A 166 -27.32 23.50 -8.46
CA LEU A 166 -28.23 23.12 -7.39
C LEU A 166 -28.74 21.68 -7.62
N PRO A 167 -28.97 20.88 -6.57
CA PRO A 167 -29.63 19.58 -6.68
C PRO A 167 -31.00 19.69 -7.36
N ALA A 168 -31.46 18.60 -7.98
CA ALA A 168 -32.77 18.58 -8.63
C ALA A 168 -33.88 18.95 -7.64
N GLY A 169 -34.73 19.92 -8.01
CA GLY A 169 -35.84 20.42 -7.20
C GLY A 169 -35.53 21.65 -6.32
N TRP A 170 -34.28 22.12 -6.27
CA TRP A 170 -33.91 23.31 -5.50
C TRP A 170 -34.05 24.59 -6.34
N SER A 171 -34.61 25.65 -5.75
CA SER A 171 -34.70 26.98 -6.38
C SER A 171 -33.66 27.94 -5.80
N ALA A 172 -32.92 28.63 -6.66
CA ALA A 172 -31.88 29.58 -6.22
C ALA A 172 -32.45 30.71 -5.34
N GLY A 173 -33.70 31.10 -5.58
CA GLY A 173 -34.40 32.10 -4.76
C GLY A 173 -34.82 31.61 -3.36
N ALA A 174 -34.94 30.30 -3.12
CA ALA A 174 -35.21 29.79 -1.77
C ALA A 174 -33.91 29.64 -0.94
N VAL A 175 -32.78 29.36 -1.61
CA VAL A 175 -31.49 29.08 -0.97
C VAL A 175 -30.66 30.35 -0.78
N PHE A 176 -30.69 31.24 -1.77
CA PHE A 176 -29.90 32.48 -1.80
C PHE A 176 -30.77 33.74 -1.90
N GLY A 177 -32.09 33.60 -1.90
CA GLY A 177 -33.00 34.74 -2.01
C GLY A 177 -33.07 35.57 -0.74
N ARG A 178 -33.78 36.70 -0.89
CA ARG A 178 -33.89 37.87 -0.01
C ARG A 178 -33.45 37.62 1.44
N LEU A 179 -32.33 38.25 1.80
CA LEU A 179 -31.95 38.50 3.19
C LEU A 179 -33.15 39.10 3.94
N PRO A 180 -33.43 38.66 5.18
CA PRO A 180 -34.58 39.15 5.94
C PRO A 180 -34.52 40.67 6.01
N GLY A 181 -35.63 41.33 5.65
CA GLY A 181 -35.74 42.79 5.68
C GLY A 181 -35.41 43.28 7.07
N THR A 182 -34.31 44.02 7.22
CA THR A 182 -33.90 44.55 8.53
C THR A 182 -34.96 45.56 9.00
N ALA A 183 -35.38 45.45 10.27
CA ALA A 183 -36.46 46.24 10.86
C ALA A 183 -36.15 47.76 11.01
N THR A 184 -34.98 48.21 10.55
CA THR A 184 -34.58 49.60 10.51
C THR A 184 -34.99 50.24 9.17
N PRO A 185 -35.80 51.32 9.17
CA PRO A 185 -36.12 52.06 7.95
C PRO A 185 -34.93 52.91 7.49
N ALA A 186 -33.83 52.25 7.12
CA ALA A 186 -32.59 52.84 6.63
C ALA A 186 -32.78 53.89 5.53
N PRO A 187 -33.64 53.70 4.49
CA PRO A 187 -33.84 54.73 3.48
C PRO A 187 -34.45 56.02 4.07
N LEU A 188 -35.32 55.92 5.08
CA LEU A 188 -35.92 57.09 5.73
C LEU A 188 -34.89 57.88 6.54
N PHE A 189 -34.02 57.19 7.30
CA PHE A 189 -32.92 57.84 8.00
C PHE A 189 -31.90 58.49 7.06
N LEU A 190 -31.63 57.89 5.90
CA LEU A 190 -30.78 58.48 4.85
C LEU A 190 -31.39 59.78 4.30
N VAL A 191 -32.69 59.79 4.01
CA VAL A 191 -33.38 60.99 3.51
C VAL A 191 -33.38 62.09 4.57
N LEU A 192 -33.66 61.76 5.84
CA LEU A 192 -33.61 62.72 6.95
C LEU A 192 -32.20 63.29 7.15
N GLY A 193 -31.17 62.45 7.06
CA GLY A 193 -29.77 62.88 7.15
C GLY A 193 -29.38 63.85 6.03
N LEU A 194 -29.76 63.54 4.78
CA LEU A 194 -29.52 64.41 3.63
C LEU A 194 -30.29 65.74 3.75
N ALA A 195 -31.54 65.69 4.21
CA ALA A 195 -32.34 66.89 4.44
C ALA A 195 -31.71 67.79 5.53
N GLY A 196 -31.22 67.19 6.62
CA GLY A 196 -30.49 67.90 7.67
C GLY A 196 -29.21 68.57 7.16
N LEU A 197 -28.42 67.88 6.33
CA LEU A 197 -27.22 68.44 5.71
C LEU A 197 -27.54 69.59 4.76
N ALA A 198 -28.60 69.48 3.96
CA ALA A 198 -29.05 70.55 3.08
C ALA A 198 -29.48 71.80 3.88
N LEU A 199 -30.24 71.60 4.97
CA LEU A 199 -30.67 72.69 5.86
C LEU A 199 -29.46 73.39 6.52
N ALA A 200 -28.50 72.61 7.02
CA ALA A 200 -27.27 73.13 7.60
C ALA A 200 -26.44 73.93 6.57
N GLY A 201 -26.40 73.46 5.31
CA GLY A 201 -25.75 74.17 4.21
C GLY A 201 -26.41 75.52 3.90
N VAL A 202 -27.75 75.58 3.88
CA VAL A 202 -28.52 76.82 3.66
C VAL A 202 -28.32 77.81 4.82
N LEU A 203 -28.38 77.33 6.06
CA LEU A 203 -28.15 78.15 7.26
C LEU A 203 -26.71 78.70 7.27
N ARG A 204 -25.70 77.89 6.98
CA ARG A 204 -24.30 78.33 6.90
C ARG A 204 -24.06 79.39 5.81
N ARG A 205 -24.82 79.34 4.70
CA ARG A 205 -24.73 80.32 3.61
C ARG A 205 -25.45 81.64 3.92
N ARG A 206 -26.37 81.64 4.89
CA ARG A 206 -27.13 82.82 5.34
C ARG A 206 -26.41 83.64 6.43
N TRP A 207 -25.40 83.05 7.07
CA TRP A 207 -24.63 83.63 8.18
C TRP A 207 -23.16 83.93 7.78
N ARG A 208 -22.86 83.93 6.48
CA ARG A 208 -21.62 84.41 5.86
C ARG A 208 -21.95 85.57 4.96
#